data_AF-A0A565AZ91-F1
#
_entry.id   AF-A0A565AZ91-F1
#
_cell.length_a   1.000
_cell.length_b   1.000
_cell.length_c   1.000
_cell.angle_alpha   90.00
_cell.angle_beta   90.00
_cell.angle_gamma   90.00
#
_symmetry.space_group_name_H-M   'P 1'
#
loop_
_entity.id
_entity.type
_entity.pdbx_description
1 polymer ?
#
loop_
_entity_poly.entity_id
_entity_poly.type
_entity_poly.pdbx_seq_one_letter_code
_entity_poly.pdbx_strand_id
1 'polypeptide(L)' 'MASIRRASFFVPSPEGYAKAALRFVGYEACCTPHWPHALVGSVVSALPVRIFESFYVKRCLQTRKKGMLKESMKKK' A
#
# COMPACT_ATOMS: atom_id res chain seq x y z
N MET A 1 8.65 -5.35 -10.81
CA MET A 1 7.48 -6.04 -10.21
C MET A 1 7.74 -6.24 -8.72
N ALA A 2 6.76 -5.98 -7.85
CA ALA A 2 6.91 -6.28 -6.43
C ALA A 2 7.06 -7.80 -6.24
N SER A 3 8.15 -8.26 -5.61
CA SER A 3 8.36 -9.69 -5.31
C SER A 3 7.53 -10.08 -4.09
N ILE A 4 6.21 -10.13 -4.24
CA ILE A 4 5.30 -10.65 -3.21
C ILE A 4 5.38 -12.17 -3.30
N ARG A 5 6.18 -12.77 -2.42
CA ARG A 5 6.41 -14.23 -2.40
C ARG A 5 5.43 -14.99 -1.49
N ARG A 6 4.79 -14.30 -0.54
CA ARG A 6 3.82 -14.89 0.39
C ARG A 6 2.68 -13.92 0.62
N ALA A 7 1.46 -14.45 0.59
CA ALA A 7 0.30 -13.72 1.09
C ALA A 7 0.42 -13.56 2.61
N SER A 8 -0.09 -12.45 3.13
CA SER A 8 -0.19 -12.15 4.55
C SER A 8 -1.51 -11.41 4.82
N PHE A 9 -1.80 -11.13 6.10
CA PHE A 9 -3.05 -10.48 6.49
C PHE A 9 -3.31 -9.16 5.73
N PHE A 10 -2.28 -8.31 5.58
CA PHE A 10 -2.38 -7.05 4.84
C PHE A 10 -1.86 -7.13 3.39
N VAL A 11 -1.38 -8.30 2.94
CA VAL A 11 -0.84 -8.47 1.59
C VAL A 11 -1.56 -9.66 0.93
N PRO A 12 -2.61 -9.41 0.13
CA PRO A 12 -3.37 -10.48 -0.49
C PRO A 12 -2.51 -11.23 -1.52
N SER A 13 -2.86 -12.50 -1.78
CA SER A 13 -2.32 -13.21 -2.93
C SER A 13 -2.80 -12.53 -4.23
N PRO A 14 -2.03 -12.62 -5.33
CA PRO A 14 -2.45 -12.03 -6.61
C PRO A 14 -3.82 -12.55 -7.08
N GLU A 15 -4.05 -13.85 -6.97
CA GLU A 15 -5.31 -14.51 -7.35
C GLU A 15 -6.47 -14.07 -6.44
N GLY A 16 -6.24 -14.00 -5.13
CA GLY A 16 -7.24 -13.56 -4.16
C GLY A 16 -7.64 -12.11 -4.38
N TYR A 17 -6.66 -11.24 -4.65
CA TYR A 17 -6.90 -9.84 -4.98
C TYR A 17 -7.69 -9.69 -6.28
N ALA A 18 -7.31 -10.42 -7.34
CA ALA A 18 -8.00 -10.37 -8.62
C ALA A 18 -9.46 -10.85 -8.50
N LYS A 19 -9.70 -11.96 -7.80
CA LYS A 19 -11.07 -12.48 -7.56
C LYS A 19 -11.92 -11.48 -6.78
N ALA A 20 -11.35 -10.84 -5.77
CA ALA A 20 -12.07 -9.85 -4.98
C ALA A 20 -12.33 -8.57 -5.78
N ALA A 21 -11.40 -8.14 -6.64
CA ALA A 21 -11.57 -6.99 -7.54
C ALA A 21 -12.71 -7.21 -8.54
N LEU A 22 -12.77 -8.40 -9.15
CA LEU A 22 -13.85 -8.76 -10.08
C LEU A 22 -15.23 -8.73 -9.40
N ARG A 23 -15.31 -9.14 -8.14
CA ARG A 23 -16.57 -9.07 -7.36
C ARG A 23 -16.97 -7.65 -6.99
N PHE A 24 -16.03 -6.69 -7.01
CA PHE A 24 -16.27 -5.30 -6.65
C PHE A 24 -16.77 -4.46 -7.84
N VAL A 25 -16.72 -5.00 -9.06
CA VAL A 25 -17.22 -4.34 -10.27
C VAL A 25 -18.72 -4.08 -10.13
N GLY A 26 -19.12 -2.82 -10.28
CA GLY A 26 -20.52 -2.39 -10.20
C GLY A 26 -20.97 -1.88 -8.82
N TYR A 27 -20.11 -1.89 -7.80
CA TYR A 27 -20.44 -1.37 -6.47
C TYR A 27 -20.01 0.10 -6.29
N GLU A 28 -18.72 0.38 -6.30
CA GLU A 28 -18.19 1.73 -6.12
C GLU A 28 -17.08 2.06 -7.13
N ALA A 29 -16.85 3.36 -7.35
CA ALA A 29 -15.78 3.85 -8.20
C ALA A 29 -14.38 3.60 -7.59
N CYS A 30 -14.27 3.56 -6.26
CA CYS A 30 -13.02 3.29 -5.56
C CYS A 30 -12.94 1.81 -5.15
N CYS A 31 -12.12 1.04 -5.87
CA CYS A 31 -11.96 -0.38 -5.62
C CYS A 31 -10.91 -0.65 -4.53
N THR A 32 -11.35 -1.04 -3.32
CA THR A 32 -10.50 -1.63 -2.27
C THR A 32 -10.91 -3.08 -2.01
N PRO A 33 -10.56 -4.01 -2.92
CA PRO A 33 -11.17 -5.33 -2.95
C PRO A 33 -10.73 -6.24 -1.81
N HIS A 34 -9.67 -5.88 -1.09
CA HIS A 34 -9.21 -6.59 0.10
C HIS A 34 -9.78 -5.91 1.35
N TRP A 35 -10.69 -6.56 2.06
CA TRP A 35 -11.37 -5.97 3.23
C TRP A 35 -10.42 -5.44 4.33
N PRO A 36 -9.22 -6.01 4.59
CA PRO A 36 -8.26 -5.43 5.52
C PRO A 36 -7.72 -4.07 5.04
N HIS A 37 -7.67 -3.82 3.73
CA HIS A 37 -7.33 -2.51 3.19
C HIS A 37 -8.46 -1.51 3.37
N ALA A 38 -9.72 -1.95 3.33
CA ALA A 38 -10.85 -1.10 3.69
C ALA A 38 -10.79 -0.67 5.17
N LEU A 39 -10.37 -1.57 6.07
CA LEU A 39 -10.11 -1.22 7.48
C LEU A 39 -8.95 -0.23 7.63
N VAL A 40 -7.86 -0.42 6.89
CA VAL A 40 -6.76 0.56 6.88
C VAL A 40 -7.26 1.92 6.36
N GLY A 41 -8.07 1.91 5.30
CA GLY A 41 -8.70 3.10 4.73
C GLY A 41 -9.56 3.83 5.76
N SER A 42 -10.42 3.13 6.50
CA SER A 42 -11.28 3.74 7.51
C SER A 42 -10.48 4.34 8.68
N VAL A 43 -9.42 3.67 9.13
CA VAL A 43 -8.50 4.21 10.15
C VAL A 43 -7.80 5.47 9.63
N VAL A 44 -7.34 5.46 8.38
CA VAL A 44 -6.72 6.64 7.75
C VAL A 44 -7.72 7.79 7.63
N SER A 45 -8.96 7.53 7.23
CA SER A 45 -10.02 8.54 7.14
C SER A 45 -10.42 9.12 8.49
N ALA A 46 -10.25 8.36 9.59
CA ALA A 46 -10.52 8.85 10.94
C ALA A 46 -9.37 9.73 11.51
N LEU A 47 -8.18 9.68 10.92
CA LEU A 47 -7.04 10.48 11.38
C LEU A 47 -7.12 11.92 10.85
N PRO A 48 -6.72 12.93 11.64
CA PRO A 48 -6.56 14.29 11.15
C PRO A 48 -5.56 14.35 9.98
N VAL A 49 -5.97 14.97 8.88
CA VAL A 49 -5.20 15.06 7.62
C VAL A 49 -3.74 15.46 7.85
N ARG A 50 -3.48 16.48 8.68
CA ARG A 50 -2.12 16.96 8.96
C ARG A 50 -1.20 15.89 9.56
N ILE A 51 -1.74 15.01 10.40
CA ILE A 51 -0.97 13.94 11.06
C ILE A 51 -0.60 12.88 10.01
N PHE A 52 -1.59 12.46 9.23
CA PHE A 52 -1.40 11.47 8.17
C PHE A 52 -0.42 11.98 7.10
N GLU A 53 -0.59 13.21 6.60
CA GLU A 53 0.28 13.80 5.59
C GLU A 53 1.73 13.94 6.09
N SER A 54 1.94 14.44 7.31
CA SER A 54 3.28 14.56 7.88
C SER A 54 3.96 13.20 7.97
N PHE A 55 3.24 12.17 8.42
CA PHE A 55 3.74 10.80 8.49
C PHE A 55 4.07 10.25 7.09
N TYR A 56 3.15 10.43 6.13
CA TYR A 56 3.27 9.91 4.78
C TYR A 56 4.47 10.51 4.03
N VAL A 57 4.61 11.84 4.05
CA VAL A 57 5.74 12.55 3.43
C VAL A 57 7.07 12.09 4.05
N LYS A 58 7.15 12.00 5.38
CA LYS A 58 8.35 11.49 6.07
C LYS A 58 8.70 10.07 5.60
N ARG A 59 7.71 9.19 5.47
CA ARG A 59 7.92 7.82 4.98
C ARG A 59 8.44 7.80 3.55
N CYS A 60 7.88 8.62 2.66
CA CYS A 60 8.35 8.74 1.26
C CYS A 60 9.81 9.20 1.19
N LEU A 61 10.18 10.22 1.97
CA LEU A 61 11.56 10.71 2.04
C LEU A 61 12.53 9.63 2.55
N GLN A 62 12.14 8.85 3.55
CA GLN A 62 12.95 7.73 4.05
C GLN A 62 13.16 6.65 2.98
N THR A 63 12.11 6.27 2.26
CA THR A 63 12.20 5.28 1.17
C THR A 63 13.14 5.78 0.07
N ARG A 64 13.01 7.06 -0.33
CA ARG A 64 13.91 7.69 -1.29
C ARG A 64 15.36 7.65 -0.80
N LYS A 65 15.63 8.03 0.44
CA LYS A 65 16.98 8.00 1.03
C LYS A 65 17.58 6.59 0.98
N LYS A 66 16.80 5.56 1.35
CA LYS A 66 17.24 4.16 1.26
C LYS A 66 17.54 3.72 -0.18
N GLY A 67 16.72 4.14 -1.14
CA GLY A 67 16.95 3.88 -2.56
C GLY A 67 18.26 4.49 -3.06
N MET A 68 18.50 5.77 -2.76
CA MET A 68 19.75 6.47 -3.15
C MET A 68 20.99 5.83 -2.53
N LEU A 69 20.93 5.40 -1.27
CA LEU A 69 22.03 4.69 -0.61
C LEU A 69 22.31 3.33 -1.29
N LYS A 70 21.27 2.60 -1.69
CA LYS A 70 21.45 1.32 -2.40
C LYS A 70 22.12 1.53 -3.77
N GLU A 71 21.74 2.57 -4.50
CA GLU A 71 22.35 2.94 -5.78
C GLU A 71 23.82 3.37 -5.61
N SER A 72 24.14 4.17 -4.58
CA SER A 72 25.54 4.58 -4.32
C SER A 72 26.44 3.41 -3.97
N MET A 73 25.93 2.41 -3.26
CA MET A 73 26.66 1.18 -2.92
C MET A 73 26.90 0.27 -4.12
N LYS A 74 26.07 0.34 -5.17
CA LYS A 74 26.22 -0.44 -6.39
C LYS A 74 27.25 0.17 -7.36
N LYS A 75 27.50 1.47 -7.24
CA LYS A 75 28.45 2.24 -8.08
C LYS A 75 29.88 2.20 -7.52
N LYS A 76 30.06 1.77 -6.27
CA LYS A 76 31.36 1.57 -5.62
C LYS A 76 31.80 0.12 -5.80
#